data_AF-A0A2N7VZF0-F1
#
_entry.id   AF-A0A2N7VZF0-F1
#
_cell.length_a   1.000
_cell.length_b   1.000
_cell.length_c   1.000
_cell.angle_alpha   90.00
_cell.angle_beta   90.00
_cell.angle_gamma   90.00
#
_symmetry.space_group_name_H-M   'P 1'
#
loop_
_entity.id
_entity.type
_entity.pdbx_description
1 polymer ?
#
loop_
_entity_poly.entity_id
_entity_poly.type
_entity_poly.pdbx_seq_one_letter_code
_entity_poly.pdbx_strand_id
1 'polypeptide(L)'
;MTSIQHPVPAAALVEQVRALVESVVMRRLDADTPLIESALVDSVLAVEIALRVETTFGVQVPPTELGEHLASVAALAAYIADNTTHR
;
A
#
# COMPACT_ATOMS: atom_id res chain seq x y z
N MET A 1 13.31 20.85 -21.30
CA MET A 1 13.88 20.77 -19.94
C MET A 1 13.38 19.46 -19.35
N THR A 2 14.34 18.64 -18.92
CA THR A 2 14.40 17.18 -18.75
C THR A 2 13.11 16.45 -18.35
N SER A 3 12.65 15.55 -19.23
CA SER A 3 11.87 14.37 -18.86
C SER A 3 12.71 13.49 -17.94
N ILE A 4 12.48 13.58 -16.63
CA ILE A 4 12.94 12.60 -15.67
C ILE A 4 11.91 11.47 -15.61
N GLN A 5 12.04 10.51 -16.53
CA GLN A 5 11.53 9.16 -16.30
C GLN A 5 12.42 8.57 -15.19
N HIS A 6 12.10 8.86 -13.93
CA HIS A 6 12.71 8.12 -12.83
C HIS A 6 12.25 6.66 -12.95
N PRO A 7 13.14 5.65 -12.81
CA PRO A 7 12.68 4.34 -12.39
C PRO A 7 11.90 4.57 -11.11
N VAL A 8 10.66 4.11 -10.98
CA VAL A 8 9.88 4.35 -9.76
C VAL A 8 10.71 3.79 -8.60
N PRO A 9 11.38 4.62 -7.77
CA PRO A 9 12.16 4.08 -6.67
C PRO A 9 11.19 3.41 -5.71
N ALA A 10 11.61 2.37 -5.00
CA ALA A 10 10.76 1.73 -3.98
C ALA A 10 10.09 2.76 -3.04
N ALA A 11 10.78 3.86 -2.76
CA ALA A 11 10.26 5.01 -2.01
C ALA A 11 9.03 5.71 -2.64
N ALA A 12 8.95 5.82 -3.97
CA ALA A 12 7.80 6.42 -4.64
C ALA A 12 6.57 5.51 -4.66
N LEU A 13 6.77 4.18 -4.63
CA LEU A 13 5.66 3.25 -4.44
C LEU A 13 5.15 3.31 -3.01
N VAL A 14 6.04 3.34 -2.01
CA VAL A 14 5.68 3.53 -0.60
C VAL A 14 4.81 4.78 -0.42
N GLU A 15 5.19 5.90 -1.03
CA GLU A 15 4.42 7.15 -0.88
C GLU A 15 3.05 7.11 -1.59
N GLN A 16 2.94 6.43 -2.73
CA GLN A 16 1.64 6.21 -3.38
C GLN A 16 0.73 5.31 -2.55
N VAL A 17 1.27 4.23 -2.01
CA VAL A 17 0.55 3.30 -1.13
C VAL A 17 0.14 4.02 0.15
N ARG A 18 1.03 4.84 0.73
CA ARG A 18 0.73 5.70 1.88
C ARG A 18 -0.45 6.61 1.60
N ALA A 19 -0.40 7.39 0.52
CA ALA A 19 -1.47 8.33 0.17
C ALA A 19 -2.82 7.62 -0.04
N LEU A 20 -2.79 6.42 -0.63
CA LEU A 20 -3.97 5.58 -0.79
C LEU A 20 -4.53 5.12 0.57
N VAL A 21 -3.68 4.64 1.47
CA VAL A 21 -4.09 4.23 2.82
C VAL A 21 -4.58 5.43 3.64
N GLU A 22 -3.92 6.59 3.57
CA GLU A 22 -4.35 7.83 4.21
C GLU A 22 -5.73 8.29 3.73
N SER A 23 -6.02 8.11 2.44
CA SER A 23 -7.34 8.41 1.88
C SER A 23 -8.44 7.47 2.39
N VAL A 24 -8.11 6.23 2.75
CA VAL A 24 -9.06 5.24 3.26
C VAL A 24 -9.28 5.42 4.77
N VAL A 25 -8.19 5.57 5.52
CA VAL A 25 -8.20 5.77 6.99
C VAL A 25 -8.61 7.20 7.37
N MET A 26 -8.65 8.12 6.40
CA MET A 26 -8.97 9.55 6.60
C MET A 26 -8.08 10.20 7.68
N ARG A 27 -6.82 9.75 7.76
CA ARG A 27 -5.83 10.19 8.75
C ARG A 27 -4.45 10.15 8.12
N ARG A 28 -3.53 11.01 8.59
CA ARG A 28 -2.11 10.88 8.26
C ARG A 28 -1.46 9.73 9.03
N LEU A 29 -0.63 8.98 8.33
CA LEU A 29 0.19 7.89 8.87
C LEU A 29 1.62 8.06 8.36
N ASP A 30 2.60 7.52 9.06
CA ASP A 30 3.97 7.45 8.57
C ASP A 30 4.24 6.12 7.87
N ALA A 31 5.25 6.04 7.00
CA ALA A 31 5.54 4.83 6.24
C ALA A 31 5.90 3.64 7.16
N ASP A 32 6.53 3.94 8.30
CA ASP A 32 6.88 2.99 9.36
C ASP A 32 5.76 2.81 10.41
N THR A 33 4.60 3.45 10.24
CA THR A 33 3.49 3.29 11.19
C THR A 33 2.88 1.89 11.04
N PRO A 34 2.80 1.10 12.13
CA PRO A 34 2.19 -0.21 12.08
C PRO A 34 0.66 -0.06 11.99
N LEU A 35 0.03 -0.48 10.89
CA LEU A 35 -1.40 -0.18 10.65
C LEU A 35 -2.34 -1.04 11.51
N ILE A 36 -1.97 -2.30 11.73
CA ILE A 36 -2.72 -3.24 12.56
C ILE A 36 -2.54 -2.90 14.05
N GLU A 37 -1.29 -2.74 14.52
CA GLU A 37 -1.02 -2.48 15.94
C GLU A 37 -1.54 -1.12 16.41
N SER A 38 -1.59 -0.14 15.51
CA SER A 38 -2.16 1.18 15.81
C SER A 38 -3.69 1.21 15.82
N ALA A 39 -4.34 0.07 15.53
CA ALA A 39 -5.79 -0.03 15.33
C ALA A 39 -6.33 1.02 14.32
N LEU A 40 -5.49 1.41 13.35
CA LEU A 40 -5.87 2.34 12.28
C LEU A 40 -6.64 1.62 11.17
N VAL A 41 -6.41 0.33 11.02
CA VAL A 41 -7.02 -0.50 9.98
C VAL A 41 -7.79 -1.64 10.64
N ASP A 42 -9.12 -1.56 10.53
CA ASP A 42 -10.03 -2.67 10.85
C ASP A 42 -10.14 -3.65 9.68
N SER A 43 -10.74 -4.82 9.89
CA SER A 43 -10.96 -5.83 8.83
C SER A 43 -11.72 -5.29 7.62
N VAL A 44 -12.59 -4.28 7.79
CA VAL A 44 -13.33 -3.63 6.68
C VAL A 44 -12.42 -2.68 5.90
N LEU A 45 -11.67 -1.82 6.60
CA LEU A 45 -10.70 -0.90 5.99
C LEU A 45 -9.60 -1.67 5.25
N ALA A 46 -9.16 -2.80 5.80
CA ALA A 46 -8.19 -3.69 5.17
C ALA A 46 -8.67 -4.16 3.79
N VAL A 47 -9.92 -4.64 3.71
CA VAL A 47 -10.53 -5.08 2.45
C VAL A 47 -10.69 -3.92 1.47
N GLU A 48 -11.05 -2.72 1.96
CA GLU A 48 -11.14 -1.53 1.10
C GLU A 48 -9.78 -1.12 0.52
N ILE A 49 -8.72 -1.14 1.33
CA ILE A 49 -7.35 -0.89 0.88
C ILE A 49 -6.95 -1.92 -0.19
N ALA A 50 -7.25 -3.21 0.04
CA ALA A 50 -6.95 -4.28 -0.91
C ALA A 50 -7.61 -4.03 -2.28
N LEU A 51 -8.89 -3.69 -2.29
CA LEU A 51 -9.65 -3.35 -3.51
C LEU A 51 -9.07 -2.11 -4.20
N ARG A 52 -8.67 -1.09 -3.43
CA ARG A 52 -8.03 0.12 -3.95
C ARG A 52 -6.68 -0.19 -4.59
N VAL A 53 -5.89 -1.06 -3.97
CA VAL A 53 -4.59 -1.52 -4.48
C VAL A 53 -4.79 -2.32 -5.76
N GLU A 54 -5.76 -3.23 -5.80
CA GLU A 54 -6.10 -3.99 -6.99
C GLU A 54 -6.51 -3.08 -8.15
N THR A 55 -7.38 -2.12 -7.90
CA THR A 55 -7.85 -1.17 -8.93
C THR A 55 -6.78 -0.19 -9.38
N THR A 56 -5.85 0.20 -8.50
CA THR A 56 -4.79 1.19 -8.81
C THR A 56 -3.56 0.54 -9.44
N PHE A 57 -3.12 -0.60 -8.91
CA PHE A 57 -1.86 -1.26 -9.29
C PHE A 57 -2.06 -2.58 -10.03
N GLY A 58 -3.27 -3.13 -10.06
CA GLY A 58 -3.56 -4.44 -10.64
C GLY A 58 -3.10 -5.62 -9.78
N VAL A 59 -2.80 -5.39 -8.50
CA VAL A 59 -2.33 -6.41 -7.55
C VAL A 59 -3.45 -6.82 -6.62
N GLN A 60 -3.85 -8.09 -6.66
CA GLN A 60 -4.89 -8.62 -5.78
C GLN A 60 -4.27 -9.08 -4.46
N VAL A 61 -4.65 -8.46 -3.35
CA VAL A 61 -4.22 -8.86 -2.01
C VAL A 61 -5.35 -9.66 -1.35
N PRO A 62 -5.20 -10.97 -1.11
CA PRO A 62 -6.28 -11.77 -0.55
C PRO A 62 -6.52 -11.42 0.93
N PRO A 63 -7.77 -11.51 1.42
CA PRO A 63 -8.13 -11.08 2.78
C PRO A 63 -7.39 -11.83 3.90
N THR A 64 -6.98 -13.06 3.63
CA THR A 64 -6.21 -13.90 4.56
C THR A 64 -4.77 -13.41 4.75
N GLU A 65 -4.20 -12.75 3.74
CA GLU A 65 -2.83 -12.22 3.76
C GLU A 65 -2.80 -10.73 4.14
N LEU A 66 -3.97 -10.06 4.15
CA LEU A 66 -4.08 -8.65 4.53
C LEU A 66 -3.47 -8.35 5.90
N GLY A 67 -3.68 -9.21 6.89
CA GLY A 67 -3.09 -9.00 8.22
C GLY A 67 -1.56 -9.01 8.24
N GLU A 68 -0.94 -9.80 7.35
CA GLU A 68 0.52 -9.90 7.23
C GLU A 68 1.08 -8.74 6.40
N HIS A 69 0.47 -8.43 5.26
CA HIS A 69 0.96 -7.40 4.34
C HIS A 69 0.55 -5.97 4.73
N LEU A 70 -0.53 -5.79 5.50
CA LEU A 70 -0.90 -4.50 6.11
C LEU A 70 -0.21 -4.27 7.46
N ALA A 71 0.87 -5.00 7.78
CA ALA A 71 1.67 -4.70 8.96
C ALA A 71 2.14 -3.24 8.95
N SER A 72 2.59 -2.73 7.80
CA SER A 72 2.95 -1.32 7.57
C SER A 72 2.74 -0.94 6.09
N VAL A 73 2.81 0.36 5.79
CA VAL A 73 2.78 0.84 4.40
C VAL A 73 3.94 0.27 3.60
N ALA A 74 5.13 0.19 4.21
CA ALA A 74 6.32 -0.37 3.56
C ALA A 74 6.13 -1.85 3.18
N ALA A 75 5.52 -2.66 4.06
CA ALA A 75 5.23 -4.06 3.78
C ALA A 75 4.27 -4.23 2.60
N LEU A 76 3.19 -3.43 2.57
CA LEU A 76 2.23 -3.44 1.46
C LEU A 76 2.88 -3.00 0.15
N ALA A 77 3.70 -1.94 0.18
CA ALA A 77 4.41 -1.46 -0.99
C ALA A 77 5.42 -2.49 -1.52
N ALA A 78 6.14 -3.18 -0.63
CA ALA A 78 7.04 -4.26 -1.03
C ALA A 78 6.29 -5.40 -1.71
N TYR A 79 5.13 -5.80 -1.18
CA TYR A 79 4.27 -6.81 -1.80
C TYR A 79 3.79 -6.38 -3.19
N ILE A 80 3.35 -5.13 -3.34
CA ILE A 80 2.92 -4.58 -4.63
C ILE A 80 4.08 -4.56 -5.64
N ALA A 81 5.28 -4.16 -5.22
CA ALA A 81 6.47 -4.12 -6.09
C ALA A 81 6.83 -5.51 -6.63
N ASP A 82 6.76 -6.54 -5.77
CA ASP A 82 7.06 -7.92 -6.14
C ASP A 82 6.02 -8.46 -7.14
N ASN A 83 4.74 -8.17 -6.91
CA ASN A 83 3.63 -8.66 -7.73
C ASN A 83 3.36 -7.83 -9.00
N THR A 84 3.76 -6.56 -9.05
CA THR A 84 3.59 -5.69 -10.25
C THR A 84 4.65 -5.95 -11.32
N THR A 85 5.82 -6.49 -10.94
CA THR A 85 6.97 -6.70 -11.84
C THR A 85 6.77 -7.85 -12.85
N HIS A 86 5.72 -8.66 -12.68
CA HIS A 86 5.48 -9.86 -13.50
C HIS A 86 4.48 -9.67 -14.67
N ARG A 87 4.37 -8.46 -15.26
CA ARG A 87 3.61 -8.21 -16.50
C ARG A 87 4.48 -7.88 -17.70
#